data_AF-A0A841VJB6-F1
#
_entry.id   AF-A0A841VJB6-F1
#
_cell.length_a   1.000
_cell.length_b   1.000
_cell.length_c   1.000
_cell.angle_alpha   90.00
_cell.angle_beta   90.00
_cell.angle_gamma   90.00
#
_symmetry.space_group_name_H-M   'P 1'
#
loop_
_entity.id
_entity.type
_entity.pdbx_description
1 polymer ?
#
loop_
_entity_poly.entity_id
_entity_poly.type
_entity_poly.pdbx_seq_one_letter_code
_entity_poly.pdbx_strand_id
1 'polypeptide(L)' 'MTIRIEEDEYKYLQSWANKEFLTVPQLTRVLVKRAIAEQKKLEQNKSA' A
#
# COMPACT_ATOMS: atom_id res chain seq x y z
N MET A 1 -13.14 -8.35 0.76
CA MET A 1 -12.80 -7.35 -0.28
C MET A 1 -11.65 -7.90 -1.09
N THR A 2 -11.79 -7.95 -2.41
CA THR A 2 -10.81 -8.52 -3.35
C THR A 2 -10.35 -7.44 -4.31
N ILE A 3 -9.05 -7.40 -4.59
CA ILE A 3 -8.43 -6.43 -5.49
C ILE A 3 -7.80 -7.25 -6.62
N ARG A 4 -8.01 -6.83 -7.86
CA ARG A 4 -7.30 -7.40 -9.02
C ARG A 4 -6.00 -6.63 -9.20
N ILE A 5 -4.91 -7.39 -9.32
CA ILE A 5 -3.56 -6.89 -9.56
C ILE A 5 -2.90 -7.80 -10.58
N GLU A 6 -2.00 -7.23 -11.37
CA GLU A 6 -1.28 -7.99 -12.39
C GLU A 6 -0.28 -8.96 -11.75
N GLU A 7 0.12 -9.98 -12.51
CA GLU A 7 0.96 -11.05 -11.98
C GLU A 7 2.36 -10.55 -11.56
N ASP A 8 2.95 -9.66 -12.35
CA ASP A 8 4.23 -9.03 -12.08
C ASP A 8 4.16 -8.09 -10.86
N GLU A 9 3.09 -7.32 -10.73
CA GLU A 9 2.79 -6.51 -9.54
C GLU A 9 2.69 -7.40 -8.29
N TYR A 10 1.98 -8.53 -8.38
CA TYR A 10 1.87 -9.48 -7.27
C TYR A 10 3.24 -10.06 -6.88
N LYS A 11 4.06 -10.46 -7.86
CA LYS A 11 5.42 -10.96 -7.62
C LYS A 11 6.29 -9.92 -6.94
N TYR A 12 6.19 -8.66 -7.36
CA TYR A 12 6.88 -7.56 -6.72
C TYR A 12 6.45 -7.40 -5.25
N LEU A 13 5.14 -7.36 -4.98
CA LEU A 13 4.60 -7.26 -3.63
C LEU A 13 5.01 -8.45 -2.76
N GLN A 14 5.07 -9.65 -3.32
CA GLN A 14 5.52 -10.85 -2.61
C GLN A 14 7.00 -10.75 -2.21
N SER A 15 7.87 -10.33 -3.13
CA SER A 15 9.28 -10.12 -2.84
C SER A 15 9.49 -9.06 -1.74
N TRP A 16 8.73 -7.97 -1.81
CA TRP A 16 8.80 -6.92 -0.79
C TRP A 16 8.29 -7.41 0.57
N ALA A 17 7.13 -8.07 0.61
CA ALA A 17 6.55 -8.57 1.85
C ALA A 17 7.51 -9.54 2.56
N ASN A 18 8.19 -10.41 1.81
CA ASN A 18 9.20 -11.33 2.37
C ASN A 18 10.38 -10.60 3.02
N LYS A 19 10.86 -9.49 2.43
CA LYS A 19 11.97 -8.68 3.00
C LYS A 19 11.58 -8.02 4.33
N GLU A 20 10.30 -7.68 4.48
CA GLU A 20 9.75 -7.02 5.66
C GLU A 20 9.15 -8.02 6.68
N PHE A 21 9.29 -9.33 6.44
CA PHE A 21 8.68 -10.39 7.27
C PHE A 21 7.15 -10.26 7.41
N LEU A 22 6.48 -9.85 6.32
CA LEU A 22 5.03 -9.68 6.23
C LEU A 22 4.42 -10.62 5.18
N THR A 23 3.12 -10.83 5.27
CA THR A 23 2.32 -11.36 4.15
C THR A 23 1.93 -10.25 3.18
N VAL A 24 1.66 -10.59 1.92
CA VAL A 24 1.22 -9.62 0.89
C VAL A 24 0.01 -8.78 1.38
N PRO A 25 -1.08 -9.37 1.95
CA PRO A 25 -2.18 -8.56 2.47
C PRO A 25 -1.79 -7.59 3.60
N GLN A 26 -0.86 -7.98 4.49
CA GLN A 26 -0.39 -7.11 5.57
C GLN A 26 0.41 -5.93 5.01
N LEU A 27 1.33 -6.18 4.08
CA LEU A 27 2.08 -5.14 3.39
C LEU A 27 1.12 -4.18 2.65
N THR A 28 0.18 -4.70 1.87
CA THR A 28 -0.81 -3.89 1.15
C THR A 28 -1.59 -2.98 2.11
N ARG A 29 -1.98 -3.49 3.29
CA ARG A 29 -2.66 -2.67 4.30
C ARG A 29 -1.80 -1.51 4.81
N VAL A 30 -0.50 -1.72 5.01
CA VAL A 30 0.44 -0.67 5.42
C VAL A 30 0.57 0.39 4.32
N LEU A 31 0.75 -0.04 3.08
CA LEU A 31 0.88 0.87 1.92
C LEU A 31 -0.38 1.72 1.73
N VAL A 32 -1.56 1.12 1.78
CA VAL A 32 -2.84 1.85 1.66
C VAL A 32 -3.01 2.85 2.81
N LYS A 33 -2.68 2.48 4.06
CA LYS A 33 -2.75 3.42 5.19
C LYS A 33 -1.81 4.61 5.00
N ARG A 34 -0.60 4.37 4.51
CA ARG A 34 0.37 5.43 4.22
C ARG A 34 -0.13 6.37 3.13
N ALA A 35 -0.63 5.82 2.01
CA ALA A 35 -1.18 6.62 0.92
C ALA A 35 -2.38 7.47 1.37
N ILE A 36 -3.29 6.91 2.18
CA ILE A 36 -4.42 7.66 2.76
C ILE A 36 -3.92 8.80 3.67
N ALA A 37 -2.90 8.55 4.50
CA ALA A 37 -2.36 9.56 5.39
C ALA A 37 -1.67 10.71 4.62
N GLU A 38 -0.91 10.37 3.57
CA GLU A 38 -0.28 11.36 2.68
C GLU A 38 -1.32 12.21 1.96
N GLN A 39 -2.37 11.58 1.40
CA GLN A 39 -3.47 12.29 0.74
C GLN A 39 -4.20 13.24 1.68
N LYS A 40 -4.52 12.80 2.91
CA LYS A 40 -5.17 13.66 3.92
C LYS A 40 -4.34 14.89 4.25
N LYS A 41 -3.01 14.76 4.35
CA LYS A 41 -2.11 15.91 4.58
C LYS A 41 -2.14 16.88 3.40
N LEU A 42 -2.14 16.38 2.16
CA LEU A 42 -2.23 17.23 0.97
C LEU A 42 -3.55 18.01 0.92
N GLU A 43 -4.68 17.38 1.27
CA GLU A 43 -5.99 18.05 1.32
C GLU A 43 -6.07 19.11 2.40
N GLN A 44 -5.51 18.84 3.59
CA GLN A 44 -5.42 19.82 4.68
C GLN A 44 -4.58 21.03 4.28
N ASN A 45 -3.44 20.81 3.62
CA ASN A 45 -2.57 21.90 3.16
C ASN A 45 -3.17 22.73 2.00
N LYS A 46 -4.12 22.19 1.23
CA LYS A 46 -4.83 22.94 0.17
C LYS A 46 -5.99 23.78 0.71
N SER A 47 -6.48 23.46 1.90
CA SER A 47 -7.65 24.10 2.52
C SER A 47 -7.25 25.16 3.56
N ALA A 48 -5.95 25.37 3.76
CA ALA A 48 -5.35 26.35 4.66
C ALA A 48 -4.74 27.51 3.86
#